data_AF-A0A821GI08-F1
#
_entry.id   AF-A0A821GI08-F1
#
_cell.length_a   1.000
_cell.length_b   1.000
_cell.length_c   1.000
_cell.angle_alpha   90.00
_cell.angle_beta   90.00
_cell.angle_gamma   90.00
#
_symmetry.space_group_name_H-M   'P 1'
#
loop_
_entity.id
_entity.type
_entity.pdbx_description
1 polymer ?
#
loop_
_entity_poly.entity_id
_entity_poly.type
_entity_poly.pdbx_seq_one_letter_code
_entity_poly.pdbx_strand_id
1 'polypeptide(L)'
;IFNSDFNTTVDVKLQQWAEKELPRQCIDIGQFVLLDEFQNLIEREQKSRSYDPITNDIKLQVVQECRTRHQWDAKALDSLRVIQTQALQDRSVSDKQQWESAAKFMESTIRNELQHQESELNSNQNQSSWRKFMGFQQTTIEETYRKLCAKELERILISRQQFDQTTKNSYTFRSTLDFDELTTVKKNLQTQKIDVSNDYITDVWQRVYKVHFLKRNLSTCLDCRRFFYYYQKGISDQGLDCHEVVFFWRLKRMIEITSNAIRQQISNIETRRLEREVKEILDDLSTDETLKISLLKGKRVDLAEEL
;
A
#
# COMPACT_ATOMS: atom_id res chain seq x y z
N ILE A 1 -14.98 -16.85 -12.02
CA ILE A 1 -14.66 -15.44 -11.68
C ILE A 1 -13.27 -15.18 -12.26
N PHE A 2 -13.13 -14.11 -13.07
CA PHE A 2 -11.97 -13.71 -13.90
C PHE A 2 -11.68 -14.55 -15.16
N ASN A 3 -11.63 -13.88 -16.31
CA ASN A 3 -11.17 -14.44 -17.58
C ASN A 3 -9.69 -14.86 -17.41
N SER A 4 -9.24 -15.96 -18.04
CA SER A 4 -7.82 -16.39 -18.01
C SER A 4 -6.86 -15.22 -18.28
N ASP A 5 -7.29 -14.30 -19.13
CA ASP A 5 -6.55 -13.10 -19.54
C ASP A 5 -6.34 -12.10 -18.40
N PHE A 6 -7.31 -11.95 -17.48
CA PHE A 6 -7.19 -11.04 -16.34
C PHE A 6 -6.19 -11.57 -15.30
N ASN A 7 -6.33 -12.84 -14.91
CA ASN A 7 -5.40 -13.46 -13.96
C ASN A 7 -3.98 -13.48 -14.52
N THR A 8 -3.82 -13.75 -15.82
CA THR A 8 -2.54 -13.64 -16.52
C THR A 8 -2.01 -12.22 -16.52
N THR A 9 -2.85 -11.21 -16.79
CA THR A 9 -2.44 -9.80 -16.77
C THR A 9 -1.98 -9.36 -15.38
N VAL A 10 -2.71 -9.75 -14.33
CA VAL A 10 -2.37 -9.45 -12.94
C VAL A 10 -1.04 -10.12 -12.56
N ASP A 11 -0.86 -11.40 -12.92
CA ASP A 11 0.40 -12.12 -12.68
C ASP A 11 1.58 -11.45 -13.40
N VAL A 12 1.41 -11.05 -14.66
CA VAL A 12 2.45 -10.34 -15.43
C VAL A 12 2.81 -9.01 -14.78
N LYS A 13 1.83 -8.22 -14.36
CA LYS A 13 2.07 -6.95 -13.68
C LYS A 13 2.78 -7.14 -12.34
N LEU A 14 2.37 -8.15 -11.57
CA LEU A 14 3.00 -8.47 -10.28
C LEU A 14 4.46 -8.86 -10.47
N GLN A 15 4.74 -9.69 -11.47
CA GLN A 15 6.10 -10.11 -11.82
C GLN A 15 6.96 -8.92 -12.25
N GLN A 16 6.44 -8.05 -13.12
CA GLN A 16 7.15 -6.84 -13.55
C GLN A 16 7.48 -5.91 -12.39
N TRP A 17 6.53 -5.70 -11.47
CA TRP A 17 6.74 -4.89 -10.27
C TRP A 17 7.82 -5.50 -9.37
N ALA A 18 7.77 -6.80 -9.13
CA ALA A 18 8.76 -7.53 -8.32
C ALA A 18 10.16 -7.55 -8.94
N GLU A 19 10.28 -7.50 -10.27
CA GLU A 19 11.58 -7.49 -10.95
C GLU A 19 12.21 -6.10 -11.01
N LYS A 20 11.39 -5.06 -11.22
CA LYS A 20 11.88 -3.72 -11.60
C LYS A 20 11.83 -2.68 -10.48
N GLU A 21 10.77 -2.71 -9.67
CA GLU A 21 10.45 -1.61 -8.75
C GLU A 21 10.66 -2.01 -7.29
N LEU A 22 10.09 -3.15 -6.90
CA LEU A 22 10.07 -3.59 -5.51
C LEU A 22 11.47 -3.70 -4.88
N PRO A 23 12.50 -4.31 -5.51
CA PRO A 23 13.82 -4.42 -4.89
C PRO A 23 14.43 -3.05 -4.53
N ARG A 24 14.20 -2.03 -5.38
CA ARG A 24 14.68 -0.66 -5.14
C ARG A 24 13.93 0.00 -4.00
N GLN A 25 12.60 -0.06 -4.03
CA GLN A 25 11.76 0.47 -2.95
C GLN A 25 12.13 -0.15 -1.58
N CYS A 26 12.45 -1.45 -1.56
CA CYS A 26 12.93 -2.14 -0.37
C CYS A 26 14.26 -1.60 0.15
N ILE A 27 15.22 -1.32 -0.74
CA ILE A 27 16.50 -0.69 -0.37
C ILE A 27 16.26 0.73 0.15
N ASP A 28 15.44 1.52 -0.53
CA ASP A 28 15.14 2.90 -0.13
C ASP A 28 14.51 2.94 1.27
N ILE A 29 13.55 2.05 1.56
CA ILE A 29 12.95 1.89 2.88
C ILE A 29 13.99 1.41 3.90
N GLY A 30 14.84 0.45 3.53
CA GLY A 30 15.90 -0.05 4.40
C GLY A 30 16.90 1.05 4.79
N GLN A 31 17.33 1.86 3.83
CA GLN A 31 18.22 3.00 4.04
C GLN A 31 17.56 4.07 4.90
N PHE A 32 16.30 4.39 4.63
CA PHE A 32 15.53 5.32 5.46
C PHE A 32 15.48 4.84 6.91
N VAL A 33 15.09 3.58 7.16
CA VAL A 33 14.98 3.02 8.52
C VAL A 33 16.33 2.99 9.23
N LEU A 34 17.41 2.61 8.54
CA LEU A 34 18.76 2.58 9.12
C LEU A 34 19.20 3.97 9.60
N LEU A 35 19.05 4.99 8.75
CA LEU A 35 19.48 6.35 9.05
C LEU A 35 18.55 7.04 10.06
N ASP A 36 17.25 6.74 10.02
CA ASP A 36 16.29 7.22 11.00
C ASP A 36 16.59 6.65 12.39
N GLU A 37 16.82 5.34 12.51
CA GLU A 37 17.23 4.74 13.79
C GLU A 37 18.57 5.26 14.28
N PHE A 38 19.54 5.52 13.38
CA PHE A 38 20.80 6.14 13.77
C PHE A 38 20.60 7.54 14.38
N GLN A 39 19.74 8.36 13.76
CA GLN A 39 19.38 9.67 14.32
C GLN A 39 18.65 9.53 15.66
N ASN A 40 17.68 8.61 15.74
CA ASN A 40 16.93 8.35 16.97
C ASN A 40 17.85 7.92 18.14
N LEU A 41 18.93 7.18 17.86
CA LEU A 41 19.92 6.83 18.88
C LEU A 41 20.63 8.05 19.44
N ILE A 42 21.02 9.00 18.59
CA ILE A 42 21.64 10.26 19.02
C ILE A 42 20.66 11.06 19.86
N GLU A 43 19.41 11.23 19.41
CA GLU A 43 18.37 11.97 20.14
C GLU A 43 18.04 11.36 21.52
N ARG A 44 18.11 10.03 21.65
CA ARG A 44 17.93 9.33 22.94
C ARG A 44 19.09 9.61 23.89
N GLU A 45 20.33 9.66 23.39
CA GLU A 45 21.51 9.99 24.19
C GLU A 45 21.42 11.42 24.76
N GLN A 46 20.88 12.38 23.99
CA GLN A 46 20.69 13.76 24.45
C GLN A 46 19.81 13.90 25.69
N LYS A 47 18.95 12.90 25.94
CA LYS A 47 18.04 12.86 27.10
C LYS A 47 18.70 12.25 28.34
N SER A 48 19.94 11.77 28.25
CA SER A 48 20.64 11.13 29.36
C SER A 48 21.20 12.16 30.36
N ARG A 49 21.29 11.79 31.64
CA ARG A 49 21.79 12.67 32.72
C ARG A 49 23.28 13.03 32.60
N SER A 50 24.06 12.24 31.86
CA SER A 50 25.50 12.41 31.67
C SER A 50 25.84 12.99 30.29
N TYR A 51 24.86 13.54 29.59
CA TYR A 51 25.02 14.05 28.24
C TYR A 51 25.88 15.33 28.21
N ASP A 52 26.89 15.35 27.33
CA ASP A 52 27.73 16.52 27.08
C ASP A 52 27.33 17.17 25.73
N PRO A 53 26.77 18.39 25.74
CA PRO A 53 26.36 19.09 24.52
C PRO A 53 27.50 19.44 23.57
N ILE A 54 28.76 19.40 24.02
CA ILE A 54 29.93 19.81 23.24
C ILE A 54 30.10 19.02 21.93
N THR A 55 29.56 17.80 21.87
CA THR A 55 29.68 16.90 20.69
C THR A 55 28.49 16.97 19.74
N ASN A 56 27.51 17.83 20.01
CA ASN A 56 26.24 17.84 19.28
C ASN A 56 26.39 18.18 17.82
N ASP A 57 27.10 19.26 17.53
CA ASP A 57 27.27 19.75 16.17
C ASP A 57 28.07 18.73 15.35
N ILE A 58 29.06 18.06 15.96
CA ILE A 58 29.77 16.93 15.34
C ILE A 58 28.80 15.78 15.04
N LYS A 59 28.00 15.34 16.02
CA LYS A 59 27.06 14.23 15.83
C LYS A 59 26.03 14.52 14.74
N LEU A 60 25.51 15.75 14.69
CA LEU A 60 24.61 16.20 13.63
C LEU A 60 25.30 16.23 12.26
N GLN A 61 26.53 16.74 12.20
CA GLN A 61 27.31 16.75 10.97
C GLN A 61 27.59 15.32 10.47
N VAL A 62 27.97 14.41 11.36
CA VAL A 62 28.18 12.99 11.03
C VAL A 62 26.91 12.34 10.48
N VAL A 63 25.74 12.60 11.08
CA VAL A 63 24.46 12.09 10.56
C VAL A 63 24.19 12.63 9.15
N GLN A 64 24.42 13.92 8.91
CA GLN A 64 24.22 14.52 7.58
C GLN A 64 25.17 13.94 6.53
N GLU A 65 26.46 13.78 6.87
CA GLU A 65 27.44 13.16 5.98
C GLU A 65 27.12 11.67 5.73
N CYS A 66 26.64 10.93 6.74
CA CYS A 66 26.16 9.56 6.53
C CYS A 66 24.95 9.53 5.58
N ARG A 67 24.01 10.48 5.70
CA ARG A 67 22.86 10.57 4.79
C ARG A 67 23.26 10.82 3.33
N THR A 68 24.34 11.56 3.09
CA THR A 68 24.80 11.88 1.73
C THR A 68 25.72 10.82 1.15
N ARG A 69 26.59 10.21 1.97
CA ARG A 69 27.62 9.26 1.52
C ARG A 69 27.16 7.82 1.52
N HIS A 70 26.24 7.43 2.42
CA HIS A 70 25.86 6.04 2.59
C HIS A 70 25.20 5.47 1.32
N GLN A 71 25.76 4.37 0.83
CA GLN A 71 25.21 3.61 -0.30
C GLN A 71 25.02 2.15 0.09
N TRP A 72 23.79 1.67 -0.07
CA TRP A 72 23.43 0.29 0.19
C TRP A 72 24.26 -0.70 -0.64
N ASP A 73 24.43 -1.93 -0.17
CA ASP A 73 25.24 -2.94 -0.86
C ASP A 73 24.67 -3.18 -2.27
N ALA A 74 25.49 -2.98 -3.30
CA ALA A 74 25.10 -3.18 -4.69
C ALA A 74 24.59 -4.60 -4.95
N LYS A 75 25.07 -5.61 -4.20
CA LYS A 75 24.62 -7.01 -4.32
C LYS A 75 23.21 -7.24 -3.74
N ALA A 76 22.74 -6.36 -2.85
CA ALA A 76 21.43 -6.50 -2.21
C ALA A 76 20.30 -6.45 -3.24
N LEU A 77 20.43 -5.62 -4.28
CA LEU A 77 19.39 -5.43 -5.27
C LEU A 77 19.06 -6.73 -6.01
N ASP A 78 20.09 -7.42 -6.51
CA ASP A 78 19.92 -8.68 -7.23
C ASP A 78 19.48 -9.81 -6.29
N SER A 79 20.01 -9.83 -5.07
CA SER A 79 19.61 -10.79 -4.04
C SER A 79 18.11 -10.67 -3.70
N LEU A 80 17.63 -9.44 -3.46
CA LEU A 80 16.21 -9.16 -3.20
C LEU A 80 15.34 -9.55 -4.38
N ARG A 81 15.77 -9.22 -5.61
CA ARG A 81 15.03 -9.58 -6.84
C ARG A 81 14.82 -11.09 -6.95
N VAL A 82 15.87 -11.88 -6.71
CA VAL A 82 15.79 -13.36 -6.76
C VAL A 82 14.84 -13.89 -5.69
N ILE A 83 14.98 -13.43 -4.45
CA ILE A 83 14.15 -13.89 -3.32
C ILE A 83 12.67 -13.54 -3.55
N GLN A 84 12.38 -12.32 -3.99
CA GLN A 84 11.03 -11.84 -4.27
C GLN A 84 10.38 -12.61 -5.41
N THR A 85 11.11 -12.79 -6.50
CA THR A 85 10.63 -13.53 -7.68
C THR A 85 10.35 -14.99 -7.33
N GLN A 86 11.25 -15.64 -6.59
CA GLN A 86 11.08 -17.02 -6.16
C GLN A 86 9.85 -17.17 -5.25
N ALA A 87 9.62 -16.23 -4.32
CA ALA A 87 8.45 -16.24 -3.46
C ALA A 87 7.14 -16.10 -4.24
N LEU A 88 7.14 -15.33 -5.32
CA LEU A 88 5.98 -15.14 -6.20
C LEU A 88 5.73 -16.31 -7.16
N GLN A 89 6.70 -17.19 -7.40
CA GLN A 89 6.49 -18.36 -8.28
C GLN A 89 5.79 -19.52 -7.58
N ASP A 90 5.86 -19.59 -6.25
CA ASP A 90 5.18 -20.64 -5.47
C ASP A 90 3.66 -20.47 -5.57
N ARG A 91 2.94 -21.52 -5.98
CA ARG A 91 1.47 -21.50 -6.14
C ARG A 91 0.76 -22.46 -5.20
N SER A 92 1.51 -23.11 -4.31
CA SER A 92 1.00 -24.18 -3.46
C SER A 92 0.89 -23.74 -2.00
N VAL A 93 -0.33 -23.63 -1.50
CA VAL A 93 -0.57 -23.38 -0.08
C VAL A 93 -0.54 -24.71 0.66
N SER A 94 0.50 -24.94 1.45
CA SER A 94 0.79 -26.24 2.05
C SER A 94 -0.11 -26.61 3.23
N ASP A 95 -0.60 -25.61 3.97
CA ASP A 95 -1.35 -25.84 5.21
C ASP A 95 -2.50 -24.85 5.41
N LYS A 96 -3.45 -25.28 6.26
CA LYS A 96 -4.67 -24.55 6.56
C LYS A 96 -4.40 -23.20 7.23
N GLN A 97 -3.36 -23.10 8.05
CA GLN A 97 -3.03 -21.86 8.76
C GLN A 97 -2.59 -20.79 7.75
N GLN A 98 -1.73 -21.14 6.80
CA GLN A 98 -1.32 -20.25 5.72
C GLN A 98 -2.50 -19.81 4.85
N TRP A 99 -3.41 -20.73 4.54
CA TRP A 99 -4.64 -20.43 3.81
C TRP A 99 -5.54 -19.43 4.55
N GLU A 100 -5.86 -19.69 5.81
CA GLU A 100 -6.69 -18.80 6.62
C GLU A 100 -6.02 -17.43 6.81
N SER A 101 -4.70 -17.41 6.95
CA SER A 101 -3.91 -16.19 7.07
C SER A 101 -3.95 -15.35 5.80
N ALA A 102 -3.87 -15.99 4.63
CA ALA A 102 -3.98 -15.34 3.33
C ALA A 102 -5.41 -14.84 3.05
N ALA A 103 -6.43 -15.64 3.37
CA ALA A 103 -7.83 -15.23 3.27
C ALA A 103 -8.13 -14.02 4.16
N LYS A 104 -7.58 -13.99 5.39
CA LYS A 104 -7.70 -12.83 6.29
C LYS A 104 -6.98 -11.60 5.74
N PHE A 105 -5.80 -11.77 5.14
CA PHE A 105 -5.05 -10.69 4.51
C PHE A 105 -5.80 -10.10 3.30
N MET A 106 -6.38 -10.96 2.47
CA MET A 106 -7.27 -10.59 1.36
C MET A 106 -8.48 -9.81 1.88
N GLU A 107 -9.18 -10.33 2.90
CA GLU A 107 -10.33 -9.68 3.53
C GLU A 107 -9.97 -8.28 4.05
N SER A 108 -8.85 -8.14 4.77
CA SER A 108 -8.42 -6.83 5.28
C SER A 108 -8.07 -5.85 4.16
N THR A 109 -7.42 -6.33 3.08
CA THR A 109 -7.04 -5.47 1.95
C THR A 109 -8.27 -4.95 1.22
N ILE A 110 -9.22 -5.84 0.92
CA ILE A 110 -10.48 -5.47 0.25
C ILE A 110 -11.32 -4.56 1.14
N ARG A 111 -11.38 -4.82 2.45
CA ARG A 111 -12.11 -3.96 3.40
C ARG A 111 -11.50 -2.56 3.47
N ASN A 112 -10.17 -2.44 3.53
CA ASN A 112 -9.49 -1.15 3.55
C ASN A 112 -9.72 -0.36 2.25
N GLU A 113 -9.59 -1.01 1.09
CA GLU A 113 -9.86 -0.38 -0.20
C GLU A 113 -11.35 0.00 -0.33
N LEU A 114 -12.27 -0.86 0.14
CA LEU A 114 -13.70 -0.54 0.17
C LEU A 114 -13.97 0.70 1.01
N GLN A 115 -13.39 0.76 2.22
CA GLN A 115 -13.53 1.91 3.11
C GLN A 115 -12.97 3.18 2.46
N HIS A 116 -11.82 3.09 1.76
CA HIS A 116 -11.27 4.20 1.01
C HIS A 116 -12.23 4.67 -0.09
N GLN A 117 -12.71 3.75 -0.93
CA GLN A 117 -13.61 4.08 -2.04
C GLN A 117 -14.98 4.60 -1.58
N GLU A 118 -15.55 4.01 -0.53
CA GLU A 118 -16.76 4.52 0.11
C GLU A 118 -16.50 5.89 0.74
N SER A 119 -15.34 6.10 1.36
CA SER A 119 -14.97 7.41 1.88
C SER A 119 -14.75 8.43 0.77
N GLU A 120 -14.29 8.09 -0.43
CA GLU A 120 -14.19 9.01 -1.57
C GLU A 120 -15.56 9.31 -2.20
N LEU A 121 -16.45 8.32 -2.26
CA LEU A 121 -17.84 8.54 -2.65
C LEU A 121 -18.59 9.40 -1.61
N ASN A 122 -18.23 9.26 -0.34
CA ASN A 122 -18.85 9.93 0.80
C ASN A 122 -17.99 11.07 1.39
N SER A 123 -16.86 11.48 0.81
CA SER A 123 -15.97 12.50 1.43
C SER A 123 -16.56 13.89 1.31
N ASN A 124 -17.55 14.05 0.43
CA ASN A 124 -18.47 15.18 0.45
C ASN A 124 -19.58 15.06 1.53
N GLN A 125 -19.71 13.92 2.21
CA GLN A 125 -20.61 13.72 3.36
C GLN A 125 -19.90 13.98 4.71
N ASN A 126 -18.64 13.57 4.88
CA ASN A 126 -17.98 13.59 6.20
C ASN A 126 -17.38 14.94 6.62
N GLN A 127 -17.06 15.85 5.70
CA GLN A 127 -16.80 17.27 6.07
C GLN A 127 -18.10 18.02 6.47
N SER A 128 -19.26 17.40 6.28
CA SER A 128 -20.56 18.04 6.33
C SER A 128 -21.41 17.63 7.54
N SER A 129 -21.10 16.56 8.29
CA SER A 129 -22.01 16.09 9.37
C SER A 129 -22.08 17.02 10.59
N TRP A 130 -20.97 17.56 11.08
CA TRP A 130 -20.99 18.53 12.20
C TRP A 130 -21.37 19.96 11.73
N ARG A 131 -21.08 20.31 10.47
CA ARG A 131 -21.48 21.59 9.85
C ARG A 131 -22.97 21.62 9.43
N LYS A 132 -23.57 20.47 9.08
CA LYS A 132 -25.02 20.29 8.88
C LYS A 132 -25.79 20.36 10.20
N PHE A 133 -25.23 19.81 11.29
CA PHE A 133 -25.80 19.98 12.63
C PHE A 133 -25.86 21.45 13.05
N MET A 134 -24.89 22.27 12.62
CA MET A 134 -24.89 23.72 12.81
C MET A 134 -25.64 24.52 11.71
N GLY A 135 -26.32 23.86 10.76
CA GLY A 135 -27.14 24.54 9.74
C GLY A 135 -26.39 25.27 8.63
N PHE A 136 -25.07 25.07 8.47
CA PHE A 136 -24.22 25.94 7.64
C PHE A 136 -23.85 25.42 6.25
N GLN A 137 -24.47 24.37 5.71
CA GLN A 137 -24.09 23.90 4.37
C GLN A 137 -25.28 23.47 3.51
N GLN A 138 -25.48 24.19 2.40
CA GLN A 138 -26.29 23.73 1.28
C GLN A 138 -25.51 22.65 0.51
N THR A 139 -26.18 21.57 0.14
CA THR A 139 -25.62 20.52 -0.73
C THR A 139 -25.43 21.14 -2.12
N THR A 140 -24.28 20.93 -2.78
CA THR A 140 -24.10 21.47 -4.14
C THR A 140 -25.03 20.74 -5.12
N ILE A 141 -25.40 21.42 -6.21
CA ILE A 141 -26.22 20.81 -7.27
C ILE A 141 -25.50 19.58 -7.86
N GLU A 142 -24.18 19.67 -8.04
CA GLU A 142 -23.34 18.58 -8.55
C GLU A 142 -23.33 17.35 -7.63
N GLU A 143 -23.28 17.54 -6.31
CA GLU A 143 -23.38 16.44 -5.34
C GLU A 143 -24.73 15.74 -5.41
N THR A 144 -25.79 16.52 -5.62
CA THR A 144 -27.15 16.00 -5.78
C THR A 144 -27.27 15.18 -7.05
N TYR A 145 -26.71 15.68 -8.17
CA TYR A 145 -26.69 14.97 -9.45
C TYR A 145 -25.89 13.67 -9.35
N ARG A 146 -24.72 13.70 -8.69
CA ARG A 146 -23.88 12.51 -8.50
C ARG A 146 -24.59 11.44 -7.69
N LYS A 147 -25.29 11.81 -6.62
CA LYS A 147 -26.05 10.87 -5.78
C LYS A 147 -27.20 10.22 -6.54
N LEU A 148 -27.96 11.01 -7.29
CA LEU A 148 -29.10 10.50 -8.06
C LEU A 148 -28.64 9.61 -9.22
N CYS A 149 -27.57 10.00 -9.92
CA CYS A 149 -26.90 9.18 -10.92
C CYS A 149 -26.40 7.87 -10.31
N ALA A 150 -25.68 7.91 -9.19
CA ALA A 150 -25.18 6.73 -8.51
C ALA A 150 -26.31 5.78 -8.10
N LYS A 151 -27.43 6.31 -7.59
CA LYS A 151 -28.61 5.51 -7.22
C LYS A 151 -29.24 4.78 -8.41
N GLU A 152 -29.33 5.42 -9.58
CA GLU A 152 -29.82 4.74 -10.80
C GLU A 152 -28.84 3.65 -11.26
N LEU A 153 -27.53 3.92 -11.17
CA LEU A 153 -26.49 2.95 -11.52
C LEU A 153 -26.45 1.74 -10.57
N GLU A 154 -26.69 1.96 -9.27
CA GLU A 154 -26.85 0.89 -8.29
C GLU A 154 -28.03 -0.03 -8.62
N ARG A 155 -29.14 0.51 -9.14
CA ARG A 155 -30.27 -0.32 -9.59
C ARG A 155 -29.87 -1.25 -10.74
N ILE A 156 -29.10 -0.74 -11.71
CA ILE A 156 -28.58 -1.58 -12.81
C ILE A 156 -27.74 -2.73 -12.26
N LEU A 157 -26.87 -2.46 -11.28
CA LEU A 157 -26.04 -3.49 -10.63
C LEU A 157 -26.88 -4.55 -9.90
N ILE A 158 -27.92 -4.13 -9.17
CA ILE A 158 -28.85 -5.04 -8.49
C ILE A 158 -29.60 -5.92 -9.51
N SER A 159 -30.09 -5.33 -10.60
CA SER A 159 -30.77 -6.06 -11.68
C SER A 159 -29.85 -7.09 -12.33
N ARG A 160 -28.58 -6.72 -12.61
CA ARG A 160 -27.57 -7.65 -13.12
C ARG A 160 -27.32 -8.80 -12.15
N GLN A 161 -27.19 -8.51 -10.86
CA GLN A 161 -26.97 -9.52 -9.83
C GLN A 161 -28.12 -10.54 -9.72
N GLN A 162 -29.36 -10.10 -9.87
CA GLN A 162 -30.54 -10.97 -9.84
C GLN A 162 -30.61 -11.88 -11.07
N PHE A 163 -30.27 -11.36 -12.25
CA PHE A 163 -30.23 -12.14 -13.49
C PHE A 163 -29.20 -13.27 -13.41
N ASP A 164 -28.00 -12.97 -12.91
CA ASP A 164 -26.90 -13.93 -12.73
C ASP A 164 -27.24 -15.08 -11.74
N GLN A 165 -28.14 -14.88 -10.79
CA GLN A 165 -28.56 -15.96 -9.87
C GLN A 165 -29.47 -16.99 -10.58
N THR A 166 -30.20 -16.57 -11.62
CA THR A 166 -31.15 -17.42 -12.34
C THR A 166 -30.52 -18.20 -13.49
N THR A 167 -29.49 -17.63 -14.11
CA THR A 167 -28.66 -18.32 -15.11
C THR A 167 -27.38 -18.74 -14.44
N LYS A 168 -27.16 -20.05 -14.23
CA LYS A 168 -25.92 -20.64 -13.66
C LYS A 168 -24.63 -20.34 -14.47
N ASN A 169 -24.64 -19.37 -15.37
CA ASN A 169 -23.50 -18.90 -16.13
C ASN A 169 -22.77 -17.80 -15.34
N SER A 170 -21.84 -18.23 -14.49
CA SER A 170 -20.91 -17.39 -13.73
C SER A 170 -19.83 -16.74 -14.63
N TYR A 171 -20.20 -16.16 -15.78
CA TYR A 171 -19.18 -15.72 -16.75
C TYR A 171 -19.65 -14.53 -17.58
N THR A 172 -19.80 -13.36 -16.94
CA THR A 172 -19.35 -12.02 -17.43
C THR A 172 -20.10 -10.91 -16.70
N PHE A 173 -19.64 -10.52 -15.51
CA PHE A 173 -20.04 -9.22 -14.98
C PHE A 173 -19.33 -8.14 -15.80
N ARG A 174 -20.07 -7.48 -16.70
CA ARG A 174 -19.51 -6.44 -17.59
C ARG A 174 -19.04 -5.25 -16.76
N SER A 175 -17.77 -4.88 -16.85
CA SER A 175 -17.21 -3.72 -16.15
C SER A 175 -17.66 -2.39 -16.75
N THR A 176 -18.26 -2.42 -17.95
CA THR A 176 -18.77 -1.25 -18.67
C THR A 176 -20.29 -1.27 -18.73
N LEU A 177 -20.87 -0.09 -18.88
CA LEU A 177 -22.27 0.06 -19.28
C LEU A 177 -22.40 -0.25 -20.77
N ASP A 178 -23.47 -0.96 -21.15
CA ASP A 178 -23.86 -1.02 -22.56
C ASP A 178 -24.64 0.24 -22.99
N PHE A 179 -24.87 0.37 -24.29
CA PHE A 179 -25.55 1.53 -24.84
C PHE A 179 -26.99 1.68 -24.34
N ASP A 180 -27.68 0.56 -24.10
CA ASP A 180 -29.08 0.54 -23.68
C ASP A 180 -29.21 0.92 -22.20
N GLU A 181 -28.33 0.41 -21.33
CA GLU A 181 -28.20 0.79 -19.93
C GLU A 181 -27.85 2.27 -19.78
N LEU A 182 -26.87 2.75 -20.55
CA LEU A 182 -26.48 4.15 -20.56
C LEU A 182 -27.65 5.06 -20.97
N THR A 183 -28.36 4.67 -22.04
CA THR A 183 -29.56 5.38 -22.51
C THR A 183 -30.67 5.36 -21.46
N THR A 184 -30.85 4.24 -20.77
CA THR A 184 -31.86 4.07 -19.72
C THR A 184 -31.57 4.98 -18.53
N VAL A 185 -30.33 4.97 -18.02
CA VAL A 185 -29.90 5.84 -16.92
C VAL A 185 -30.08 7.31 -17.29
N LYS A 186 -29.69 7.70 -18.51
CA LYS A 186 -29.86 9.07 -19.00
C LYS A 186 -31.31 9.51 -19.04
N LYS A 187 -32.22 8.69 -19.59
CA LYS A 187 -33.67 8.98 -19.64
C LYS A 187 -34.28 9.08 -18.23
N ASN A 188 -33.87 8.22 -17.31
CA ASN A 188 -34.34 8.26 -15.92
C ASN A 188 -33.90 9.55 -15.21
N LEU A 189 -32.67 10.01 -15.45
CA LEU A 189 -32.18 11.28 -14.91
C LEU A 189 -32.91 12.48 -15.51
N GLN A 190 -33.17 12.47 -16.83
CA GLN A 190 -33.94 13.52 -17.49
C GLN A 190 -35.37 13.63 -16.94
N THR A 191 -35.99 12.50 -16.59
CA THR A 191 -37.32 12.48 -15.94
C THR A 191 -37.28 13.15 -14.56
N GLN A 192 -36.14 13.11 -13.88
CA GLN A 192 -35.88 13.80 -12.61
C GLN A 192 -35.41 15.25 -12.81
N LYS A 193 -35.50 15.80 -14.03
CA LYS A 193 -35.01 17.14 -14.42
C LYS A 193 -33.50 17.32 -14.25
N ILE A 194 -32.74 16.24 -14.43
CA ILE A 194 -31.28 16.23 -14.38
C ILE A 194 -30.77 15.96 -15.79
N ASP A 195 -30.05 16.93 -16.35
CA ASP A 195 -29.41 16.78 -17.65
C ASP A 195 -27.90 16.64 -17.46
N VAL A 196 -27.36 15.49 -17.88
CA VAL A 196 -25.95 15.12 -17.73
C VAL A 196 -25.44 14.46 -19.01
N SER A 197 -24.14 14.61 -19.27
CA SER A 197 -23.49 13.98 -20.41
C SER A 197 -23.35 12.46 -20.21
N ASN A 198 -23.13 11.75 -21.30
CA ASN A 198 -22.83 10.31 -21.25
C ASN A 198 -21.52 10.06 -20.49
N ASP A 199 -20.51 10.89 -20.72
CA ASP A 199 -19.20 10.79 -20.05
C ASP A 199 -19.34 10.93 -18.53
N TYR A 200 -20.19 11.85 -18.06
CA TYR A 200 -20.48 12.00 -16.64
C TYR A 200 -21.06 10.70 -16.04
N ILE A 201 -22.02 10.08 -16.72
CA ILE A 201 -22.63 8.81 -16.26
C ILE A 201 -21.57 7.71 -16.22
N THR A 202 -20.69 7.63 -17.22
CA THR A 202 -19.58 6.67 -17.28
C THR A 202 -18.58 6.88 -16.14
N ASP A 203 -18.25 8.12 -15.79
CA ASP A 203 -17.35 8.44 -14.68
C ASP A 203 -17.95 8.05 -13.32
N VAL A 204 -19.24 8.34 -13.10
CA VAL A 204 -19.94 7.91 -11.89
C VAL A 204 -20.03 6.38 -11.85
N TRP A 205 -20.29 5.73 -12.98
CA TRP A 205 -20.34 4.27 -13.10
C TRP A 205 -19.06 3.60 -12.64
N GLN A 206 -17.89 4.07 -13.09
CA GLN A 206 -16.61 3.46 -12.69
C GLN A 206 -16.45 3.39 -11.17
N ARG A 207 -16.88 4.45 -10.46
CA ARG A 207 -16.79 4.53 -8.99
C ARG A 207 -17.81 3.63 -8.30
N VAL A 208 -19.07 3.66 -8.75
CA VAL A 208 -20.16 2.84 -8.20
C VAL A 208 -19.87 1.35 -8.43
N TYR A 209 -19.42 1.00 -9.64
CA TYR A 209 -19.01 -0.35 -10.00
C TYR A 209 -17.86 -0.84 -9.11
N LYS A 210 -16.83 -0.01 -8.87
CA LYS A 210 -15.68 -0.40 -8.03
C LYS A 210 -16.12 -0.74 -6.60
N VAL A 211 -16.99 0.08 -5.99
CA VAL A 211 -17.54 -0.20 -4.65
C VAL A 211 -18.38 -1.47 -4.63
N HIS A 212 -19.26 -1.66 -5.61
CA HIS A 212 -20.05 -2.88 -5.74
C HIS A 212 -19.18 -4.13 -5.92
N PHE A 213 -18.17 -4.05 -6.78
CA PHE A 213 -17.20 -5.10 -7.01
C PHE A 213 -16.47 -5.48 -5.72
N LEU A 214 -15.98 -4.50 -4.95
CA LEU A 214 -15.31 -4.75 -3.67
C LEU A 214 -16.24 -5.39 -2.64
N LYS A 215 -17.49 -4.91 -2.50
CA LYS A 215 -18.51 -5.51 -1.61
C LYS A 215 -18.77 -6.99 -1.93
N ARG A 216 -18.91 -7.31 -3.22
CA ARG A 216 -19.13 -8.68 -3.68
C ARG A 216 -17.92 -9.56 -3.35
N ASN A 217 -16.71 -9.12 -3.70
CA ASN A 217 -15.49 -9.90 -3.43
C ASN A 217 -15.29 -10.10 -1.92
N LEU A 218 -15.63 -9.12 -1.09
CA LEU A 218 -15.55 -9.26 0.37
C LEU A 218 -16.45 -10.39 0.89
N SER A 219 -17.65 -10.56 0.33
CA SER A 219 -18.52 -11.71 0.67
C SER A 219 -17.85 -13.03 0.29
N THR A 220 -17.28 -13.11 -0.92
CA THR A 220 -16.58 -14.32 -1.41
C THR A 220 -15.35 -14.67 -0.56
N CYS A 221 -14.64 -13.68 -0.01
CA CYS A 221 -13.51 -13.92 0.89
C CYS A 221 -13.89 -14.72 2.14
N LEU A 222 -15.04 -14.38 2.72
CA LEU A 222 -15.55 -15.03 3.94
C LEU A 222 -15.88 -16.49 3.69
N ASP A 223 -16.43 -16.78 2.52
CA ASP A 223 -16.69 -18.15 2.07
C ASP A 223 -15.35 -18.89 1.90
N CYS A 224 -14.43 -18.35 1.10
CA CYS A 224 -13.13 -18.97 0.78
C CYS A 224 -12.29 -19.34 2.00
N ARG A 225 -12.43 -18.65 3.14
CA ARG A 225 -11.71 -18.99 4.38
C ARG A 225 -11.94 -20.44 4.83
N ARG A 226 -13.12 -21.01 4.59
CA ARG A 226 -13.47 -22.39 4.98
C ARG A 226 -13.15 -23.46 3.91
N PHE A 227 -12.66 -23.05 2.74
CA PHE A 227 -12.54 -23.91 1.56
C PHE A 227 -11.19 -24.62 1.40
N PHE A 228 -10.27 -24.50 2.37
CA PHE A 228 -8.95 -25.14 2.28
C PHE A 228 -9.00 -26.65 1.97
N TYR A 229 -9.94 -27.38 2.57
CA TYR A 229 -10.11 -28.82 2.32
C TYR A 229 -10.38 -29.13 0.83
N TYR A 230 -11.25 -28.34 0.20
CA TYR A 230 -11.60 -28.52 -1.22
C TYR A 230 -10.46 -28.11 -2.14
N TYR A 231 -9.77 -27.01 -1.81
CA TYR A 231 -8.55 -26.59 -2.48
C TYR A 231 -7.50 -27.71 -2.51
N GLN A 232 -7.20 -28.33 -1.36
CA GLN A 232 -6.19 -29.39 -1.27
C GLN A 232 -6.57 -30.65 -2.08
N LYS A 233 -7.86 -30.92 -2.25
CA LYS A 233 -8.37 -32.05 -3.03
C LYS A 233 -8.53 -31.75 -4.52
N GLY A 234 -8.28 -30.51 -4.96
CA GLY A 234 -8.49 -30.09 -6.35
C GLY A 234 -9.96 -30.14 -6.78
N ILE A 235 -10.91 -30.05 -5.84
CA ILE A 235 -12.34 -30.14 -6.13
C ILE A 235 -12.87 -28.72 -6.38
N SER A 236 -13.18 -28.41 -7.65
CA SER A 236 -13.73 -27.11 -8.09
C SER A 236 -15.24 -27.10 -8.34
N ASP A 237 -15.92 -28.24 -8.21
CA ASP A 237 -17.32 -28.43 -8.67
C ASP A 237 -18.40 -27.70 -7.85
N GLN A 238 -18.05 -27.06 -6.72
CA GLN A 238 -19.03 -26.32 -5.91
C GLN A 238 -19.25 -24.86 -6.35
N GLY A 239 -18.63 -24.42 -7.45
CA GLY A 239 -18.82 -23.07 -8.00
C GLY A 239 -18.19 -21.94 -7.18
N LEU A 240 -17.49 -22.27 -6.09
CA LEU A 240 -16.64 -21.37 -5.32
C LEU A 240 -15.20 -21.56 -5.75
N ASP A 241 -14.70 -20.54 -6.44
CA ASP A 241 -13.32 -20.46 -6.90
C ASP A 241 -12.55 -19.51 -5.96
N CYS A 242 -11.44 -19.99 -5.40
CA CYS A 242 -10.64 -19.28 -4.38
C CYS A 242 -9.19 -19.07 -4.83
N HIS A 243 -8.93 -19.00 -6.14
CA HIS A 243 -7.61 -18.70 -6.70
C HIS A 243 -7.01 -17.39 -6.14
N GLU A 244 -7.85 -16.41 -5.78
CA GLU A 244 -7.43 -15.15 -5.19
C GLU A 244 -6.74 -15.36 -3.84
N VAL A 245 -7.16 -16.36 -3.06
CA VAL A 245 -6.48 -16.69 -1.79
C VAL A 245 -5.02 -17.09 -2.06
N VAL A 246 -4.76 -17.85 -3.12
CA VAL A 246 -3.40 -18.24 -3.53
C VAL A 246 -2.59 -17.02 -3.97
N PHE A 247 -3.20 -16.09 -4.69
CA PHE A 247 -2.57 -14.81 -5.07
C PHE A 247 -2.17 -13.99 -3.84
N PHE A 248 -3.10 -13.79 -2.90
CA PHE A 248 -2.84 -13.03 -1.67
C PHE A 248 -1.83 -13.74 -0.76
N TRP A 249 -1.81 -15.08 -0.76
CA TRP A 249 -0.79 -15.86 -0.08
C TRP A 249 0.61 -15.59 -0.64
N ARG A 250 0.78 -15.64 -1.97
CA ARG A 250 2.03 -15.32 -2.67
C ARG A 250 2.53 -13.92 -2.33
N LEU A 251 1.65 -12.94 -2.44
CA LEU A 251 1.95 -11.54 -2.14
C LEU A 251 2.39 -11.37 -0.69
N LYS A 252 1.63 -11.92 0.25
CA LYS A 252 1.94 -11.86 1.67
C LYS A 252 3.30 -12.51 1.98
N ARG A 253 3.52 -13.73 1.50
CA ARG A 253 4.75 -14.48 1.72
C ARG A 253 5.95 -13.72 1.15
N MET A 254 5.82 -13.16 -0.04
CA MET A 254 6.86 -12.35 -0.65
C MET A 254 7.21 -11.14 0.24
N ILE A 255 6.21 -10.42 0.77
CA ILE A 255 6.43 -9.27 1.67
C ILE A 255 7.14 -9.71 2.95
N GLU A 256 6.72 -10.82 3.57
CA GLU A 256 7.32 -11.35 4.79
C GLU A 256 8.77 -11.77 4.60
N ILE A 257 9.07 -12.53 3.54
CA ILE A 257 10.44 -12.97 3.23
C ILE A 257 11.32 -11.75 2.93
N THR A 258 10.81 -10.80 2.16
CA THR A 258 11.53 -9.57 1.82
C THR A 258 11.84 -8.74 3.06
N SER A 259 10.86 -8.54 3.94
CA SER A 259 11.04 -7.81 5.20
C SER A 259 12.12 -8.45 6.08
N ASN A 260 12.11 -9.79 6.17
CA ASN A 260 13.13 -10.53 6.89
C ASN A 260 14.52 -10.41 6.24
N ALA A 261 14.61 -10.46 4.91
CA ALA A 261 15.86 -10.28 4.18
C ALA A 261 16.46 -8.90 4.40
N ILE A 262 15.67 -7.83 4.31
CA ILE A 262 16.11 -6.45 4.59
C ILE A 262 16.58 -6.33 6.04
N ARG A 263 15.82 -6.87 7.01
CA ARG A 263 16.23 -6.86 8.42
C ARG A 263 17.59 -7.53 8.62
N GLN A 264 17.82 -8.66 7.96
CA GLN A 264 19.11 -9.35 8.02
C GLN A 264 20.22 -8.54 7.35
N GLN A 265 19.96 -7.90 6.21
CA GLN A 265 20.92 -7.01 5.57
C GLN A 265 21.30 -5.83 6.48
N ILE A 266 20.31 -5.17 7.09
CA ILE A 266 20.54 -4.11 8.08
C ILE A 266 21.44 -4.63 9.20
N SER A 267 21.00 -5.68 9.88
CA SER A 267 21.66 -6.16 11.10
C SER A 267 23.06 -6.72 10.86
N ASN A 268 23.28 -7.42 9.74
CA ASN A 268 24.52 -8.17 9.51
C ASN A 268 25.53 -7.42 8.64
N ILE A 269 25.06 -6.50 7.79
CA ILE A 269 25.88 -5.84 6.78
C ILE A 269 25.84 -4.33 7.00
N GLU A 270 24.69 -3.69 6.82
CA GLU A 270 24.62 -2.24 6.68
C GLU A 270 24.94 -1.50 7.98
N THR A 271 24.58 -2.04 9.15
CA THR A 271 25.02 -1.47 10.43
C THR A 271 26.54 -1.38 10.53
N ARG A 272 27.27 -2.42 10.11
CA ARG A 272 28.75 -2.44 10.17
C ARG A 272 29.37 -1.52 9.12
N ARG A 273 28.73 -1.38 7.96
CA ARG A 273 29.18 -0.47 6.90
C ARG A 273 29.00 0.97 7.34
N LEU A 274 27.83 1.31 7.87
CA LEU A 274 27.56 2.62 8.47
C LEU A 274 28.55 2.93 9.61
N GLU A 275 28.85 1.95 10.47
CA GLU A 275 29.81 2.13 11.56
C GLU A 275 31.24 2.44 11.07
N ARG A 276 31.62 1.89 9.90
CA ARG A 276 32.89 2.22 9.24
C ARG A 276 32.84 3.62 8.62
N GLU A 277 31.77 3.95 7.91
CA GLU A 277 31.57 5.27 7.31
C GLU A 277 31.58 6.38 8.38
N VAL A 278 30.96 6.15 9.53
CA VAL A 278 31.03 7.07 10.68
C VAL A 278 32.47 7.32 11.12
N LYS A 279 33.32 6.29 11.17
CA LYS A 279 34.74 6.45 11.53
C LYS A 279 35.49 7.23 10.47
N GLU A 280 35.29 6.91 9.20
CA GLU A 280 35.92 7.62 8.09
C GLU A 280 35.50 9.10 8.06
N ILE A 281 34.22 9.40 8.30
CA ILE A 281 33.73 10.79 8.40
C ILE A 281 34.34 11.50 9.60
N LEU A 282 34.47 10.84 10.75
CA LEU A 282 35.12 11.43 11.92
C LEU A 282 36.61 11.69 11.70
N ASP A 283 37.31 10.79 10.99
CA ASP A 283 38.70 10.98 10.60
C ASP A 283 38.85 12.17 9.65
N ASP A 284 37.99 12.28 8.63
CA ASP A 284 37.93 13.43 7.73
C ASP A 284 37.71 14.75 8.51
N LEU A 285 36.71 14.79 9.40
CA LEU A 285 36.42 15.96 10.24
C LEU A 285 37.57 16.31 11.20
N SER A 286 38.33 15.31 11.67
CA SER A 286 39.49 15.51 12.53
C SER A 286 40.64 16.20 11.78
N THR A 287 40.78 15.94 10.47
CA THR A 287 41.83 16.54 9.64
C THR A 287 41.52 17.96 9.16
N ASP A 288 40.25 18.36 9.14
CA ASP A 288 39.85 19.72 8.79
C ASP A 288 39.80 20.62 10.04
N GLU A 289 40.89 21.37 10.27
CA GLU A 289 40.98 22.31 11.41
C GLU A 289 39.87 23.36 11.40
N THR A 290 39.42 23.81 10.21
CA THR A 290 38.40 24.85 10.09
C THR A 290 37.02 24.33 10.51
N LEU A 291 36.66 23.13 10.04
CA LEU A 291 35.42 22.47 10.46
C LEU A 291 35.48 22.09 11.94
N LYS A 292 36.61 21.59 12.43
CA LYS A 292 36.80 21.22 13.84
C LYS A 292 36.55 22.39 14.80
N ILE A 293 37.14 23.56 14.53
CA ILE A 293 36.89 24.80 15.29
C ILE A 293 35.42 25.23 15.16
N SER A 294 34.81 25.03 13.99
CA SER A 294 33.42 25.42 13.76
C SER A 294 32.38 24.52 14.46
N LEU A 295 32.73 23.25 14.71
CA LEU A 295 31.84 22.21 15.24
C LEU A 295 32.07 21.93 16.74
N LEU A 296 33.27 22.19 17.27
CA LEU A 296 33.57 22.13 18.71
C LEU A 296 33.44 23.52 19.32
N LYS A 297 32.22 23.94 19.61
CA LYS A 297 31.94 25.26 20.19
C LYS A 297 31.43 25.17 21.62
N GLY A 298 31.72 26.20 22.40
CA GLY A 298 31.09 26.44 23.70
C GLY A 298 32.09 26.87 24.77
N LYS A 299 31.55 27.38 25.89
CA LYS A 299 32.34 28.01 26.96
C LYS A 299 33.54 27.19 27.46
N ARG A 300 33.45 25.86 27.43
CA ARG A 300 34.55 24.96 27.86
C ARG A 300 35.67 24.86 26.82
N VAL A 301 35.36 25.01 25.54
CA VAL A 301 36.35 25.09 24.46
C VAL A 301 37.05 26.44 24.51
N ASP A 302 36.27 27.53 24.63
CA ASP A 302 36.82 28.89 24.77
C ASP A 302 37.79 28.98 25.95
N LEU A 303 37.39 28.45 27.13
CA LEU A 303 38.24 28.39 28.32
C LEU A 303 39.49 27.50 28.18
N ALA A 304 39.47 26.50 27.30
CA ALA A 304 40.59 25.62 27.05
C ALA A 304 41.58 26.21 26.02
N GLU A 305 41.10 27.05 25.09
CA GLU A 305 41.95 27.81 24.17
C GLU A 305 42.66 28.99 24.87
N GLU A 306 42.11 29.49 25.97
CA GLU A 306 42.72 30.55 26.80
C GLU A 306 43.82 30.06 27.76
N LEU A 307 44.01 28.74 27.94
CA LEU A 307 45.00 28.10 28.83
C LEU A 307 46.27 27.65 28.10
#